data_AF-A0A8T4A6A5-F1
#
_entry.id   AF-A0A8T4A6A5-F1
#
_cell.length_a   1.000
_cell.length_b   1.000
_cell.length_c   1.000
_cell.angle_alpha   90.00
_cell.angle_beta   90.00
_cell.angle_gamma   90.00
#
_symmetry.space_group_name_H-M   'P 1'
#
loop_
_entity.id
_entity.type
_entity.pdbx_description
1 polymer ?
#
loop_
_entity_poly.entity_id
_entity_poly.type
_entity_poly.pdbx_seq_one_letter_code
_entity_poly.pdbx_strand_id
1 'polypeptide(L)'
;MIVEPVDDIESAIPAWEGELIPVPYEIAEEVAELRKFIAENKSVMPEIMKKYPVDRNSAESMVRLVTEHAKKHAVPDNTVFLLESYKDFIILHCSCGTLVNNTIGRYVAAMISQETGISVNLKNDPYRIIFQTIVKPAAVEKIIKNAENMEQVLKRFIEGSSLFNYRFLQVAKRFGVVSRSARFDKIGISRIIQQYIGTPVHEETLREIFLDKMDIEKAAKIAEKIRNVEISIVMQPGLSRLGENGLAKQFSEVMKPKRPEGEIFEAFRRRLMHTRVRLVCTSCADYTIAKEVKDVDESPVCPKCGSGMIGVCSRLRKPLDVLKKNKSGRPLTEDEQKELKTLKRSASLMITYGKQYAIVQAGRGIGPETAARVLSKVPKDEEHLFKLIYEAEKEFTRTRIYWK
;
A
#
# COMPACT_ATOMS: atom_id res chain seq x y z
N MET A 1 -31.26 13.47 -16.59
CA MET A 1 -30.23 13.01 -15.65
C MET A 1 -29.18 14.12 -15.64
N ILE A 2 -29.12 14.91 -14.57
CA ILE A 2 -28.17 16.03 -14.46
C ILE A 2 -26.90 15.45 -13.84
N VAL A 3 -25.77 15.62 -14.52
CA VAL A 3 -24.45 15.21 -14.04
C VAL A 3 -23.73 16.47 -13.59
N GLU A 4 -23.21 16.43 -12.37
CA GLU A 4 -22.45 17.52 -11.77
C GLU A 4 -20.96 17.20 -11.88
N PRO A 5 -20.10 18.12 -12.35
CA PRO A 5 -18.66 17.91 -12.36
C PRO A 5 -18.15 17.85 -10.92
N VAL A 6 -17.47 16.76 -10.59
CA VAL A 6 -16.78 16.56 -9.30
C VAL A 6 -15.29 16.71 -9.56
N ASP A 7 -14.67 17.72 -8.95
CA ASP A 7 -13.22 18.00 -9.03
C ASP A 7 -12.37 17.06 -8.16
N ASP A 8 -12.96 16.00 -7.62
CA ASP A 8 -12.28 15.11 -6.69
C ASP A 8 -11.40 14.11 -7.44
N ILE A 9 -10.08 14.22 -7.21
CA ILE A 9 -9.03 13.37 -7.79
C ILE A 9 -9.27 11.87 -7.46
N GLU A 10 -10.06 11.57 -6.42
CA GLU A 10 -10.51 10.22 -6.08
C GLU A 10 -11.42 9.57 -7.14
N SER A 11 -11.98 10.37 -8.06
CA SER A 11 -12.79 9.94 -9.20
C SER A 11 -11.99 9.94 -10.52
N ALA A 12 -10.71 9.58 -10.46
CA ALA A 12 -9.83 9.52 -11.63
C ALA A 12 -10.48 8.74 -12.79
N ILE A 13 -10.48 9.35 -13.98
CA ILE A 13 -11.17 8.80 -15.16
C ILE A 13 -10.56 7.43 -15.48
N PRO A 14 -11.37 6.35 -15.65
CA PRO A 14 -10.87 5.05 -16.01
C PRO A 14 -10.14 5.14 -17.35
N ALA A 15 -8.83 4.90 -17.31
CA ALA A 15 -7.98 4.90 -18.48
C ALA A 15 -8.14 3.55 -19.19
N TRP A 16 -8.95 3.50 -20.24
CA TRP A 16 -8.85 2.44 -21.24
C TRP A 16 -7.62 2.70 -22.11
N GLU A 17 -6.44 2.49 -21.53
CA GLU A 17 -5.18 2.50 -22.27
C GLU A 17 -4.99 1.12 -22.88
N GLY A 18 -5.22 0.99 -24.19
CA GLY A 18 -4.70 -0.14 -24.96
C GLY A 18 -3.16 -0.16 -24.90
N GLU A 19 -2.52 -1.16 -25.52
CA GLU A 19 -1.06 -1.11 -25.72
C GLU A 19 -0.72 0.03 -26.68
N LEU A 20 -0.44 1.21 -26.13
CA LEU A 20 0.08 2.34 -26.89
C LEU A 20 1.53 2.05 -27.31
N ILE A 21 1.90 2.52 -28.50
CA ILE A 21 3.29 2.50 -28.95
C ILE A 21 4.10 3.34 -27.94
N PRO A 22 5.17 2.80 -27.34
CA PRO A 22 5.95 3.52 -26.36
C PRO A 22 6.59 4.75 -27.00
N VAL A 23 6.51 5.89 -26.31
CA VAL A 23 7.21 7.10 -26.74
C VAL A 23 8.71 6.91 -26.48
N PRO A 24 9.56 7.04 -27.51
CA PRO A 24 11.01 6.92 -27.35
C PRO A 24 11.60 7.99 -26.43
N TYR A 25 12.78 7.70 -25.89
CA TYR A 25 13.53 8.62 -25.03
C TYR A 25 13.79 9.95 -25.73
N GLU A 26 14.19 9.90 -27.00
CA GLU A 26 14.60 11.05 -27.81
C GLU A 26 13.43 12.02 -28.05
N ILE A 27 12.22 11.48 -28.23
CA ILE A 27 11.00 12.28 -28.39
C ILE A 27 10.61 12.94 -27.07
N ALA A 28 10.75 12.22 -25.95
CA ALA A 28 10.47 12.80 -24.64
C ALA A 28 11.48 13.91 -24.28
N GLU A 29 12.74 13.74 -24.66
CA GLU A 29 13.80 14.73 -24.50
C GLU A 29 13.49 16.01 -25.30
N GLU A 30 13.08 15.90 -26.57
CA GLU A 30 12.67 17.06 -27.37
C GLU A 30 11.50 17.84 -26.73
N VAL A 31 10.54 17.13 -26.12
CA VAL A 31 9.44 17.77 -25.38
C VAL A 31 9.94 18.51 -24.14
N ALA A 32 10.96 17.97 -23.46
CA ALA A 32 11.60 18.64 -22.33
C ALA A 32 12.30 19.93 -22.77
N GLU A 33 13.05 19.88 -23.88
CA GLU A 33 13.69 21.06 -24.49
C GLU A 33 12.66 22.11 -24.91
N LEU A 34 11.55 21.69 -25.50
CA LEU A 34 10.46 22.60 -25.88
C LEU A 34 9.84 23.28 -24.67
N ARG A 35 9.62 22.55 -23.57
CA ARG A 35 9.11 23.14 -22.31
C ARG A 35 10.08 24.17 -21.75
N LYS A 36 11.39 23.86 -21.75
CA LYS A 36 12.44 24.79 -21.33
C LYS A 36 12.45 26.05 -22.19
N PHE A 37 12.43 25.89 -23.51
CA PHE A 37 12.38 27.00 -24.46
C PHE A 37 11.17 27.91 -24.21
N ILE A 38 9.98 27.34 -23.99
CA ILE A 38 8.77 28.10 -23.65
C ILE A 38 8.91 28.85 -22.33
N ALA A 39 9.52 28.24 -21.32
CA ALA A 39 9.66 28.83 -20.00
C ALA A 39 10.63 30.03 -19.98
N GLU A 40 11.67 29.99 -20.82
CA GLU A 40 12.73 31.01 -20.85
C GLU A 40 12.42 32.20 -21.77
N ASN A 41 11.47 32.07 -22.70
CA ASN A 41 11.24 33.05 -23.77
C ASN A 41 9.83 33.65 -23.73
N LYS A 42 9.71 34.96 -24.04
CA LYS A 42 8.42 35.70 -23.97
C LYS A 42 7.60 35.65 -25.27
N SER A 43 8.20 35.32 -26.42
CA SER A 43 7.54 35.34 -27.74
C SER A 43 7.85 34.09 -28.55
N VAL A 44 7.34 32.95 -28.08
CA VAL A 44 7.67 31.62 -28.63
C VAL A 44 6.71 31.13 -29.72
N MET A 45 5.53 31.74 -29.83
CA MET A 45 4.46 31.30 -30.75
C MET A 45 4.90 31.20 -32.22
N PRO A 46 5.58 32.21 -32.82
CA PRO A 46 5.97 32.12 -34.23
C PRO A 46 6.98 31.00 -34.50
N GLU A 47 7.89 30.76 -33.56
CA GLU A 47 8.91 29.73 -33.69
C GLU A 47 8.33 28.32 -33.55
N ILE A 48 7.42 28.12 -32.59
CA ILE A 48 6.70 26.85 -32.41
C ILE A 48 5.88 26.51 -33.66
N MET A 49 5.11 27.47 -34.19
CA MET A 49 4.28 27.26 -35.39
C MET A 49 5.11 27.08 -36.67
N LYS A 50 6.36 27.53 -36.69
CA LYS A 50 7.29 27.29 -37.80
C LYS A 50 7.93 25.91 -37.71
N LYS A 51 8.31 25.48 -36.50
CA LYS A 51 9.02 24.22 -36.26
C LYS A 51 8.08 23.00 -36.23
N TYR A 52 6.86 23.18 -35.74
CA TYR A 52 5.87 22.11 -35.58
C TYR A 52 4.59 22.41 -36.36
N PRO A 53 3.95 21.40 -36.99
CA PRO A 53 2.72 21.55 -37.74
C PRO A 53 1.51 21.66 -36.80
N VAL A 54 1.43 22.75 -36.03
CA VAL A 54 0.38 23.00 -35.03
C VAL A 54 -0.39 24.28 -35.37
N ASP A 55 -1.70 24.27 -35.11
CA ASP A 55 -2.52 25.48 -35.22
C ASP A 55 -2.27 26.42 -34.02
N ARG A 56 -2.71 27.67 -34.17
CA ARG A 56 -2.51 28.72 -33.17
C ARG A 56 -3.13 28.38 -31.81
N ASN A 57 -4.32 27.79 -31.77
CA ASN A 57 -5.00 27.50 -30.51
C ASN A 57 -4.28 26.38 -29.74
N SER A 58 -3.79 25.36 -30.45
CA SER A 58 -2.98 24.29 -29.87
C SER A 58 -1.66 24.82 -29.31
N ALA A 59 -0.97 25.68 -30.06
CA ALA A 59 0.26 26.32 -29.61
C ALA A 59 0.02 27.24 -28.40
N GLU A 60 -1.03 28.06 -28.41
CA GLU A 60 -1.39 28.93 -27.27
C GLU A 60 -1.71 28.10 -26.01
N SER A 61 -2.43 26.99 -26.17
CA SER A 61 -2.77 26.09 -25.05
C SER A 61 -1.52 25.48 -24.42
N MET A 62 -0.56 25.04 -25.24
CA MET A 62 0.73 24.50 -24.78
C MET A 62 1.56 25.56 -24.06
N VAL A 63 1.72 26.74 -24.67
CA VAL A 63 2.48 27.85 -24.10
C VAL A 63 1.89 28.26 -22.76
N ARG A 64 0.56 28.37 -22.68
CA ARG A 64 -0.15 28.69 -21.45
C ARG A 64 0.10 27.65 -20.37
N LEU A 65 0.01 26.36 -20.68
CA LEU A 65 0.26 25.28 -19.72
C LEU A 65 1.66 25.38 -19.10
N VAL A 66 2.69 25.52 -19.94
CA VAL A 66 4.08 25.59 -19.48
C VAL A 66 4.35 26.90 -18.71
N THR A 67 3.82 28.03 -19.18
CA THR A 67 3.98 29.32 -18.50
C THR A 67 3.27 29.33 -17.14
N GLU A 68 2.08 28.72 -17.02
CA GLU A 68 1.41 28.58 -15.73
C GLU A 68 2.17 27.65 -14.77
N HIS A 69 2.78 26.57 -15.28
CA HIS A 69 3.65 25.70 -14.51
C HIS A 69 4.89 26.44 -13.98
N ALA A 70 5.62 27.12 -14.87
CA ALA A 70 6.87 27.81 -14.58
C ALA A 70 6.74 28.91 -13.53
N LYS A 71 5.54 29.47 -13.33
CA LYS A 71 5.27 30.47 -12.27
C LYS A 71 5.42 29.92 -10.85
N LYS A 72 5.21 28.62 -10.65
CA LYS A 72 5.13 27.99 -9.31
C LYS A 72 6.15 26.88 -9.11
N HIS A 73 6.58 26.21 -10.17
CA HIS A 73 7.44 25.04 -10.11
C HIS A 73 8.56 25.10 -11.16
N ALA A 74 9.67 24.45 -10.86
CA ALA A 74 10.76 24.25 -11.81
C ALA A 74 10.25 23.49 -13.03
N VAL A 75 10.69 23.88 -14.21
CA VAL A 75 10.27 23.21 -15.45
C VAL A 75 11.18 22.00 -15.65
N PRO A 76 10.62 20.77 -15.67
CA PRO A 76 11.44 19.58 -15.85
C PRO A 76 12.01 19.54 -17.27
N ASP A 77 13.33 19.38 -17.35
CA ASP A 77 14.11 19.23 -18.59
C ASP A 77 15.03 17.99 -18.53
N ASN A 78 16.01 17.90 -19.43
CA ASN A 78 16.96 16.77 -19.50
C ASN A 78 18.05 16.80 -18.41
N THR A 79 18.23 17.91 -17.71
CA THR A 79 19.22 18.15 -16.65
C THR A 79 18.60 18.42 -15.28
N VAL A 80 17.32 18.77 -15.24
CA VAL A 80 16.56 19.11 -14.04
C VAL A 80 15.27 18.30 -14.02
N PHE A 81 15.22 17.33 -13.12
CA PHE A 81 13.99 16.60 -12.82
C PHE A 81 13.27 17.26 -11.65
N LEU A 82 11.94 17.22 -11.68
CA LEU A 82 11.10 17.79 -10.63
C LEU A 82 10.44 16.65 -9.84
N LEU A 83 10.59 16.67 -8.52
CA LEU A 83 9.96 15.72 -7.61
C LEU A 83 8.93 16.44 -6.74
N GLU A 84 7.66 16.19 -7.03
CA GLU A 84 6.52 16.77 -6.32
C GLU A 84 5.98 15.83 -5.24
N SER A 85 5.39 16.43 -4.21
CA SER A 85 4.66 15.71 -3.17
C SER A 85 3.29 16.34 -2.95
N TYR A 86 2.25 15.55 -3.14
CA TYR A 86 0.87 15.97 -2.97
C TYR A 86 0.04 14.83 -2.34
N LYS A 87 -0.48 15.04 -1.13
CA LYS A 87 -1.16 14.00 -0.33
C LYS A 87 -0.27 12.75 -0.20
N ASP A 88 -0.76 11.60 -0.63
CA ASP A 88 -0.09 10.30 -0.70
C ASP A 88 0.58 10.02 -2.06
N PHE A 89 0.67 11.04 -2.93
CA PHE A 89 1.33 10.94 -4.22
C PHE A 89 2.71 11.60 -4.22
N ILE A 90 3.66 10.88 -4.81
CA ILE A 90 4.96 11.40 -5.22
C ILE A 90 5.00 11.38 -6.75
N ILE A 91 5.25 12.53 -7.37
CA ILE A 91 5.30 12.66 -8.83
C ILE A 91 6.73 13.06 -9.22
N LEU A 92 7.43 12.15 -9.88
CA LEU A 92 8.71 12.42 -10.51
C LEU A 92 8.50 12.79 -11.97
N HIS A 93 8.68 14.07 -12.31
CA HIS A 93 8.70 14.52 -13.70
C HIS A 93 10.09 14.28 -14.28
N CYS A 94 10.16 13.32 -15.19
CA CYS A 94 11.35 12.89 -15.90
C CYS A 94 10.95 12.57 -17.35
N SER A 95 11.43 13.37 -18.29
CA SER A 95 11.11 13.24 -19.71
C SER A 95 11.99 12.21 -20.40
N CYS A 96 12.05 10.98 -19.86
CA CYS A 96 12.90 9.90 -20.37
C CYS A 96 12.17 8.91 -21.30
N GLY A 97 10.90 9.15 -21.62
CA GLY A 97 10.12 8.27 -22.48
C GLY A 97 9.51 7.07 -21.74
N THR A 98 8.66 6.31 -22.44
CA THR A 98 7.78 5.34 -21.80
C THR A 98 8.53 4.18 -21.15
N LEU A 99 9.48 3.57 -21.87
CA LEU A 99 10.18 2.36 -21.42
C LEU A 99 11.15 2.65 -20.26
N VAL A 100 11.88 3.76 -20.35
CA VAL A 100 12.81 4.20 -19.30
C VAL A 100 12.04 4.55 -18.03
N ASN A 101 10.97 5.36 -18.16
CA ASN A 101 10.13 5.71 -17.01
C ASN A 101 9.46 4.50 -16.38
N ASN A 102 8.98 3.55 -17.19
CA ASN A 102 8.42 2.30 -16.67
C ASN A 102 9.48 1.50 -15.90
N THR A 103 10.72 1.47 -16.40
CA THR A 103 11.83 0.74 -15.76
C THR A 103 12.22 1.36 -14.42
N ILE A 104 12.48 2.67 -14.39
CA ILE A 104 12.81 3.41 -13.16
C ILE A 104 11.66 3.31 -12.16
N GLY A 105 10.42 3.52 -12.62
CA GLY A 105 9.24 3.48 -11.77
C GLY A 105 9.04 2.12 -11.12
N ARG A 106 9.18 1.03 -11.87
CA ARG A 106 9.07 -0.32 -11.31
C ARG A 106 10.21 -0.66 -10.36
N TYR A 107 11.43 -0.23 -10.67
CA TYR A 107 12.57 -0.46 -9.80
C TYR A 107 12.36 0.26 -8.45
N VAL A 108 11.98 1.53 -8.48
CA VAL A 108 11.69 2.31 -7.27
C VAL A 108 10.53 1.71 -6.48
N ALA A 109 9.42 1.37 -7.15
CA ALA A 109 8.28 0.75 -6.49
C ALA A 109 8.63 -0.60 -5.84
N ALA A 110 9.45 -1.42 -6.50
CA ALA A 110 9.95 -2.69 -5.97
C ALA A 110 10.79 -2.47 -4.71
N MET A 111 11.74 -1.52 -4.74
CA MET A 111 12.59 -1.20 -3.58
C MET A 111 11.79 -0.66 -2.40
N ILE A 112 10.86 0.28 -2.64
CA ILE A 112 9.95 0.78 -1.59
C ILE A 112 9.15 -0.37 -0.99
N SER A 113 8.60 -1.25 -1.83
CA SER A 113 7.79 -2.37 -1.38
C SER A 113 8.62 -3.40 -0.58
N GLN A 114 9.88 -3.60 -0.96
CA GLN A 114 10.82 -4.45 -0.23
C GLN A 114 11.15 -3.88 1.15
N GLU A 115 11.42 -2.58 1.24
CA GLU A 115 11.81 -1.92 2.49
C GLU A 115 10.64 -1.74 3.47
N THR A 116 9.45 -1.46 2.94
CA THR A 116 8.27 -1.13 3.76
C THR A 116 7.31 -2.30 3.98
N GLY A 117 7.36 -3.33 3.12
CA GLY A 117 6.38 -4.42 3.11
C GLY A 117 4.97 -4.02 2.66
N ILE A 118 4.80 -2.82 2.10
CA ILE A 118 3.53 -2.25 1.62
C ILE A 118 3.51 -2.23 0.09
N SER A 119 2.35 -2.43 -0.52
CA SER A 119 2.21 -2.25 -1.98
C SER A 119 2.35 -0.80 -2.41
N VAL A 120 2.96 -0.58 -3.57
CA VAL A 120 3.06 0.76 -4.18
C VAL A 120 2.23 0.76 -5.47
N ASN A 121 1.28 1.69 -5.59
CA ASN A 121 0.61 1.89 -6.88
C ASN A 121 1.52 2.73 -7.76
N LEU A 122 1.70 2.27 -8.98
CA LEU A 122 2.58 2.87 -9.97
C LEU A 122 1.74 3.29 -11.18
N LYS A 123 1.99 4.51 -11.63
CA LYS A 123 1.54 4.98 -12.94
C LYS A 123 2.69 5.71 -13.60
N ASN A 124 2.89 5.50 -14.88
CA ASN A 124 3.91 6.18 -15.64
C ASN A 124 3.34 6.61 -17.00
N ASP A 125 3.89 7.69 -17.51
CA ASP A 125 3.74 8.10 -18.89
C ASP A 125 5.12 8.52 -19.44
N PRO A 126 5.24 8.99 -20.69
CA PRO A 126 6.52 9.38 -21.26
C PRO A 126 7.29 10.47 -20.50
N TYR A 127 6.60 11.24 -19.64
CA TYR A 127 7.12 12.45 -19.03
C TYR A 127 7.15 12.43 -17.50
N ARG A 128 6.45 11.49 -16.87
CA ARG A 128 6.41 11.38 -15.40
C ARG A 128 6.17 9.97 -14.90
N ILE A 129 6.60 9.77 -13.66
CA ILE A 129 6.37 8.57 -12.86
C ILE A 129 5.64 9.00 -11.59
N ILE A 130 4.51 8.36 -11.30
CA ILE A 130 3.64 8.69 -10.18
C ILE A 130 3.57 7.47 -9.27
N PHE A 131 3.93 7.69 -8.01
CA PHE A 131 3.87 6.70 -6.94
C PHE A 131 2.78 7.10 -5.96
N GLN A 132 1.87 6.18 -5.65
CA GLN A 132 1.01 6.30 -4.48
C GLN A 132 1.63 5.50 -3.34
N THR A 133 2.12 6.19 -2.31
CA THR A 133 2.93 5.58 -1.26
C THR A 133 2.96 6.44 0.00
N ILE A 134 3.28 5.82 1.13
CA ILE A 134 3.43 6.50 2.42
C ILE A 134 4.85 7.05 2.65
N VAL A 135 5.81 6.71 1.78
CA VAL A 135 7.20 7.17 1.94
C VAL A 135 7.33 8.64 1.58
N LYS A 136 8.43 9.27 2.03
CA LYS A 136 8.75 10.66 1.68
C LYS A 136 9.44 10.75 0.32
N PRO A 137 9.34 11.87 -0.42
CA PRO A 137 10.05 12.09 -1.69
C PRO A 137 11.55 11.80 -1.64
N ALA A 138 12.22 12.16 -0.54
CA ALA A 138 13.65 11.89 -0.35
C ALA A 138 14.01 10.40 -0.43
N ALA A 139 13.09 9.49 -0.09
CA ALA A 139 13.32 8.05 -0.25
C ALA A 139 13.38 7.67 -1.74
N VAL A 140 12.52 8.23 -2.59
CA VAL A 140 12.53 7.99 -4.05
C VAL A 140 13.85 8.45 -4.66
N GLU A 141 14.29 9.66 -4.36
CA GLU A 141 15.59 10.17 -4.83
C GLU A 141 16.74 9.25 -4.39
N LYS A 142 16.77 8.86 -3.11
CA LYS A 142 17.80 7.98 -2.56
C LYS A 142 17.83 6.62 -3.24
N ILE A 143 16.67 6.03 -3.54
CA ILE A 143 16.57 4.73 -4.21
C ILE A 143 17.12 4.83 -5.64
N ILE A 144 16.81 5.90 -6.36
CA ILE A 144 17.31 6.11 -7.73
C ILE A 144 18.83 6.31 -7.73
N LYS A 145 19.36 7.14 -6.83
CA LYS A 145 20.82 7.38 -6.71
C LYS A 145 21.61 6.11 -6.41
N ASN A 146 21.07 5.25 -5.55
CA ASN A 146 21.69 3.97 -5.15
C ASN A 146 21.22 2.80 -6.02
N ALA A 147 20.69 3.06 -7.22
CA ALA A 147 20.22 1.98 -8.06
C ALA A 147 21.37 1.08 -8.54
N GLU A 148 21.24 -0.21 -8.29
CA GLU A 148 22.21 -1.23 -8.66
C GLU A 148 21.46 -2.51 -9.06
N ASN A 149 22.02 -3.27 -10.01
CA ASN A 149 21.46 -4.56 -10.43
C ASN A 149 19.95 -4.50 -10.76
N MET A 150 19.50 -3.42 -11.42
CA MET A 150 18.07 -3.15 -11.68
C MET A 150 17.36 -4.36 -12.30
N GLU A 151 17.98 -5.03 -13.27
CA GLU A 151 17.44 -6.22 -13.92
C GLU A 151 17.10 -7.33 -12.92
N GLN A 152 18.01 -7.66 -12.00
CA GLN A 152 17.81 -8.73 -11.02
C GLN A 152 16.70 -8.38 -10.03
N VAL A 153 16.63 -7.12 -9.60
CA VAL A 153 15.55 -6.63 -8.74
C VAL A 153 14.21 -6.74 -9.47
N LEU A 154 14.13 -6.19 -10.68
CA LEU A 154 12.91 -6.23 -11.50
C LEU A 154 12.45 -7.67 -11.79
N LYS A 155 13.38 -8.58 -12.12
CA LYS A 155 13.07 -10.00 -12.39
C LYS A 155 12.38 -10.66 -11.19
N ARG A 156 12.78 -10.33 -9.96
CA ARG A 156 12.20 -10.90 -8.73
C ARG A 156 10.80 -10.38 -8.40
N PHE A 157 10.47 -9.15 -8.82
CA PHE A 157 9.22 -8.50 -8.50
C PHE A 157 8.18 -8.61 -9.63
N ILE A 158 8.62 -8.69 -10.88
CA ILE A 158 7.72 -8.70 -12.03
C ILE A 158 6.82 -9.94 -12.04
N GLU A 159 7.31 -11.09 -11.58
CA GLU A 159 6.56 -12.35 -11.50
C GLU A 159 5.26 -12.24 -10.68
N GLY A 160 5.21 -11.33 -9.71
CA GLY A 160 4.02 -11.07 -8.89
C GLY A 160 3.05 -10.03 -9.48
N SER A 161 3.39 -9.42 -10.62
CA SER A 161 2.64 -8.30 -11.20
C SER A 161 1.49 -8.76 -12.12
N SER A 162 0.49 -7.89 -12.28
CA SER A 162 -0.57 -8.07 -13.27
C SER A 162 -0.04 -8.12 -14.71
N LEU A 163 1.02 -7.35 -15.01
CA LEU A 163 1.68 -7.35 -16.31
C LEU A 163 2.24 -8.73 -16.65
N PHE A 164 2.93 -9.37 -15.70
CA PHE A 164 3.47 -10.71 -15.90
C PHE A 164 2.35 -11.72 -16.11
N ASN A 165 1.30 -11.71 -15.28
CA ASN A 165 0.17 -12.61 -15.45
C ASN A 165 -0.49 -12.48 -16.84
N TYR A 166 -0.64 -11.24 -17.31
CA TYR A 166 -1.22 -10.97 -18.62
C TYR A 166 -0.32 -11.46 -19.77
N ARG A 167 0.99 -11.14 -19.72
CA ARG A 167 1.93 -11.57 -20.77
C ARG A 167 2.13 -13.09 -20.75
N PHE A 168 2.22 -13.69 -19.56
CA PHE A 168 2.32 -15.15 -19.40
C PHE A 168 1.16 -15.87 -20.08
N LEU A 169 -0.08 -15.39 -19.94
CA LEU A 169 -1.23 -15.97 -20.62
C LEU A 169 -1.10 -15.93 -22.14
N GLN A 170 -0.57 -14.84 -22.70
CA GLN A 170 -0.36 -14.72 -24.14
C GLN A 170 0.74 -15.67 -24.64
N VAL A 171 1.85 -15.76 -23.91
CA VAL A 171 2.94 -16.71 -24.21
C VAL A 171 2.42 -18.14 -24.08
N ALA A 172 1.77 -18.50 -22.97
CA ALA A 172 1.22 -19.83 -22.73
C ALA A 172 0.21 -20.27 -23.81
N LYS A 173 -0.59 -19.33 -24.35
CA LYS A 173 -1.48 -19.59 -25.50
C LYS A 173 -0.71 -19.85 -26.80
N ARG A 174 0.40 -19.16 -27.04
CA ARG A 174 1.27 -19.39 -28.21
C ARG A 174 2.00 -20.73 -28.12
N PHE A 175 2.42 -21.11 -26.92
CA PHE A 175 3.07 -22.39 -26.63
C PHE A 175 2.10 -23.57 -26.53
N GLY A 176 0.78 -23.35 -26.61
CA GLY A 176 -0.24 -24.40 -26.52
C GLY A 176 -0.47 -24.97 -25.12
N VAL A 177 0.19 -24.41 -24.09
CA VAL A 177 -0.05 -24.74 -22.67
C VAL A 177 -1.47 -24.40 -22.26
N VAL A 178 -2.00 -23.33 -22.83
CA VAL A 178 -3.34 -22.82 -22.56
C VAL A 178 -4.15 -22.81 -23.85
N SER A 179 -5.37 -23.33 -23.82
CA SER A 179 -6.25 -23.26 -24.99
C SER A 179 -6.60 -21.81 -25.34
N ARG A 180 -6.72 -21.50 -26.63
CA ARG A 180 -6.99 -20.12 -27.09
C ARG A 180 -8.32 -19.59 -26.55
N SER A 181 -9.31 -20.47 -26.38
CA SER A 181 -10.67 -20.18 -25.88
C SER A 181 -10.77 -20.11 -24.35
N ALA A 182 -9.73 -20.52 -23.62
CA ALA A 182 -9.79 -20.49 -22.15
C ALA A 182 -9.93 -19.06 -21.62
N ARG A 183 -10.96 -18.89 -20.78
CA ARG A 183 -11.19 -17.71 -19.96
C ARG A 183 -10.70 -18.02 -18.55
N PHE A 184 -9.77 -17.23 -18.04
CA PHE A 184 -9.22 -17.43 -16.70
C PHE A 184 -9.69 -16.35 -15.75
N ASP A 185 -9.99 -16.76 -14.53
CA ASP A 185 -10.05 -15.89 -13.37
C ASP A 185 -8.62 -15.65 -12.83
N LYS A 186 -8.46 -14.62 -11.96
CA LYS A 186 -7.14 -14.29 -11.37
C LYS A 186 -6.56 -15.42 -10.50
N ILE A 187 -7.41 -16.29 -9.95
CA ILE A 187 -7.03 -17.30 -8.96
C ILE A 187 -6.39 -18.53 -9.63
N GLY A 188 -6.84 -18.93 -10.83
CA GLY A 188 -6.25 -20.06 -11.56
C GLY A 188 -4.85 -19.78 -12.13
N ILE A 189 -4.61 -18.55 -12.61
CA ILE A 189 -3.37 -18.18 -13.32
C ILE A 189 -2.12 -18.31 -12.44
N SER A 190 -2.22 -17.87 -11.19
CA SER A 190 -1.05 -17.83 -10.29
C SER A 190 -0.50 -19.24 -10.01
N ARG A 191 -1.37 -20.25 -9.91
CA ARG A 191 -0.95 -21.65 -9.73
C ARG A 191 -0.29 -22.22 -10.98
N ILE A 192 -0.81 -21.89 -12.15
CA ILE A 192 -0.21 -22.31 -13.43
C ILE A 192 1.18 -21.70 -13.55
N ILE A 193 1.31 -20.39 -13.32
CA ILE A 193 2.63 -19.72 -13.36
C ILE A 193 3.64 -20.42 -12.47
N GLN A 194 3.27 -20.76 -11.23
CA GLN A 194 4.15 -21.45 -10.29
C GLN A 194 4.67 -22.80 -10.80
N GLN A 195 3.86 -23.56 -11.56
CA GLN A 195 4.28 -24.83 -12.15
C GLN A 195 5.24 -24.65 -13.34
N TYR A 196 5.22 -23.49 -13.98
CA TYR A 196 5.99 -23.19 -15.19
C TYR A 196 7.22 -22.32 -14.92
N ILE A 197 7.55 -21.99 -13.66
CA ILE A 197 8.78 -21.26 -13.31
C ILE A 197 10.01 -22.03 -13.83
N GLY A 198 10.90 -21.33 -14.55
CA GLY A 198 12.10 -21.93 -15.14
C GLY A 198 11.86 -22.76 -16.40
N THR A 199 10.64 -22.78 -16.93
CA THR A 199 10.34 -23.36 -18.25
C THR A 199 10.54 -22.33 -19.37
N PRO A 200 10.67 -22.75 -20.64
CA PRO A 200 10.76 -21.81 -21.77
C PRO A 200 9.60 -20.81 -21.84
N VAL A 201 8.40 -21.18 -21.38
CA VAL A 201 7.23 -20.28 -21.33
C VAL A 201 7.46 -19.15 -20.34
N HIS A 202 8.04 -19.45 -19.17
CA HIS A 202 8.38 -18.46 -18.15
C HIS A 202 9.53 -17.56 -18.61
N GLU A 203 10.59 -18.15 -19.18
CA GLU A 203 11.74 -17.40 -19.70
C GLU A 203 11.34 -16.45 -20.85
N GLU A 204 10.52 -16.92 -21.80
CA GLU A 204 10.03 -16.09 -22.89
C GLU A 204 9.10 -14.97 -22.39
N THR A 205 8.28 -15.25 -21.36
CA THR A 205 7.44 -14.21 -20.74
C THR A 205 8.30 -13.10 -20.14
N LEU A 206 9.35 -13.45 -19.41
CA LEU A 206 10.27 -12.46 -18.87
C LEU A 206 10.95 -11.69 -19.99
N ARG A 207 11.49 -12.39 -20.99
CA ARG A 207 12.19 -11.79 -22.13
C ARG A 207 11.30 -10.77 -22.86
N GLU A 208 10.06 -11.12 -23.19
CA GLU A 208 9.14 -10.20 -23.86
C GLU A 208 8.81 -8.98 -22.99
N ILE A 209 8.65 -9.14 -21.68
CA ILE A 209 8.40 -7.99 -20.80
C ILE A 209 9.62 -7.06 -20.77
N PHE A 210 10.82 -7.62 -20.59
CA PHE A 210 12.05 -6.84 -20.54
C PHE A 210 12.35 -6.14 -21.87
N LEU A 211 11.96 -6.74 -23.00
CA LEU A 211 12.14 -6.16 -24.33
C LEU A 211 11.05 -5.11 -24.67
N ASP A 212 9.79 -5.45 -24.49
CA ASP A 212 8.66 -4.62 -24.97
C ASP A 212 8.30 -3.49 -24.00
N LYS A 213 8.58 -3.68 -22.71
CA LYS A 213 8.08 -2.78 -21.65
C LYS A 213 9.18 -2.09 -20.88
N MET A 214 10.45 -2.42 -21.10
CA MET A 214 11.57 -1.89 -20.31
C MET A 214 12.74 -1.46 -21.18
N ASP A 215 13.52 -0.53 -20.64
CA ASP A 215 14.82 -0.11 -21.17
C ASP A 215 15.76 0.04 -19.96
N ILE A 216 16.34 -1.10 -19.55
CA ILE A 216 17.21 -1.20 -18.37
C ILE A 216 18.51 -0.45 -18.59
N GLU A 217 19.06 -0.50 -19.81
CA GLU A 217 20.34 0.13 -20.11
C GLU A 217 20.23 1.65 -19.98
N LYS A 218 19.23 2.29 -20.60
CA LYS A 218 19.03 3.73 -20.46
C LYS A 218 18.62 4.10 -19.03
N ALA A 219 17.78 3.31 -18.36
CA ALA A 219 17.42 3.57 -16.96
C ALA A 219 18.63 3.56 -16.02
N ALA A 220 19.56 2.61 -16.20
CA ALA A 220 20.80 2.57 -15.45
C ALA A 220 21.68 3.80 -15.72
N LYS A 221 21.80 4.22 -16.98
CA LYS A 221 22.52 5.47 -17.36
C LYS A 221 21.89 6.71 -16.72
N ILE A 222 20.57 6.82 -16.69
CA ILE A 222 19.88 7.94 -16.03
C ILE A 222 20.16 7.94 -14.52
N ALA A 223 20.11 6.78 -13.86
CA ALA A 223 20.46 6.68 -12.44
C ALA A 223 21.92 7.07 -12.16
N GLU A 224 22.84 6.69 -13.05
CA GLU A 224 24.26 7.09 -12.98
C GLU A 224 24.44 8.61 -13.14
N LYS A 225 23.77 9.22 -14.13
CA LYS A 225 23.78 10.68 -14.30
C LYS A 225 23.24 11.42 -13.07
N ILE A 226 22.20 10.89 -12.42
CA ILE A 226 21.67 11.45 -11.17
C ILE A 226 22.67 11.28 -10.01
N ARG A 227 23.37 10.14 -9.95
CA ARG A 227 24.43 9.88 -8.96
C ARG A 227 25.61 10.84 -9.13
N ASN A 228 26.02 11.12 -10.36
CA ASN A 228 27.12 12.02 -10.72
C ASN A 228 26.71 13.50 -10.72
N VAL A 229 25.45 13.83 -10.39
CA VAL A 229 24.93 15.20 -10.35
C VAL A 229 24.90 15.88 -11.74
N GLU A 230 24.94 15.12 -12.83
CA GLU A 230 24.66 15.61 -14.19
C GLU A 230 23.17 15.91 -14.38
N ILE A 231 22.31 15.14 -13.70
CA ILE A 231 20.87 15.38 -13.59
C ILE A 231 20.56 15.72 -12.13
N SER A 232 20.03 16.92 -11.92
CA SER A 232 19.59 17.39 -10.60
C SER A 232 18.12 17.04 -10.36
N ILE A 233 17.77 16.64 -9.13
CA ILE A 233 16.38 16.43 -8.73
C ILE A 233 15.98 17.56 -7.79
N VAL A 234 15.08 18.42 -8.24
CA VAL A 234 14.54 19.53 -7.45
C VAL A 234 13.26 19.06 -6.76
N MET A 235 13.22 19.12 -5.43
CA MET A 235 12.02 18.78 -4.66
C MET A 235 11.17 20.02 -4.41
N GLN A 236 9.88 19.97 -4.76
CA GLN A 236 8.94 21.04 -4.42
C GLN A 236 7.63 20.46 -3.88
N PRO A 237 7.10 20.97 -2.76
CA PRO A 237 5.81 20.53 -2.24
C PRO A 237 4.66 21.09 -3.08
N GLY A 238 3.53 20.38 -3.09
CA GLY A 238 2.33 20.80 -3.80
C GLY A 238 2.15 20.05 -5.12
N LEU A 239 1.12 20.46 -5.85
CA LEU A 239 0.77 19.90 -7.14
C LEU A 239 0.96 20.97 -8.21
N SER A 240 1.77 20.68 -9.23
CA SER A 240 1.95 21.60 -10.35
C SER A 240 0.89 21.41 -11.43
N ARG A 241 0.85 22.32 -12.42
CA ARG A 241 -0.01 22.16 -13.61
C ARG A 241 0.34 20.92 -14.41
N LEU A 242 1.62 20.55 -14.48
CA LEU A 242 2.02 19.29 -15.07
C LEU A 242 1.63 18.12 -14.17
N GLY A 243 1.71 18.24 -12.84
CA GLY A 243 1.25 17.22 -11.90
C GLY A 243 -0.25 16.93 -12.01
N GLU A 244 -1.09 17.98 -12.06
CA GLU A 244 -2.56 17.91 -12.23
C GLU A 244 -2.94 17.05 -13.44
N ASN A 245 -2.33 17.32 -14.60
CA ASN A 245 -2.55 16.53 -15.82
C ASN A 245 -2.17 15.05 -15.66
N GLY A 246 -1.24 14.74 -14.75
CA GLY A 246 -0.78 13.39 -14.48
C GLY A 246 -1.73 12.62 -13.59
N LEU A 247 -2.36 13.29 -12.63
CA LEU A 247 -3.33 12.68 -11.72
C LEU A 247 -4.74 12.61 -12.32
N ALA A 248 -5.05 13.38 -13.37
CA ALA A 248 -6.37 13.39 -14.01
C ALA A 248 -6.86 12.02 -14.57
N LYS A 249 -5.95 11.06 -14.80
CA LYS A 249 -6.30 9.69 -15.26
C LYS A 249 -6.00 8.64 -14.18
N GLN A 250 -6.74 7.54 -14.15
CA GLN A 250 -6.57 6.47 -13.14
C GLN A 250 -5.19 5.75 -13.20
N PHE A 251 -4.78 5.12 -12.09
CA PHE A 251 -3.59 4.29 -11.98
C PHE A 251 -3.78 2.95 -12.70
N SER A 252 -2.79 2.55 -13.50
CA SER A 252 -2.83 1.33 -14.31
C SER A 252 -2.27 0.11 -13.60
N GLU A 253 -1.36 0.26 -12.63
CA GLU A 253 -0.63 -0.88 -12.05
C GLU A 253 -0.35 -0.80 -10.54
N VAL A 254 -0.34 -1.98 -9.91
CA VAL A 254 -0.06 -2.15 -8.47
C VAL A 254 1.14 -3.08 -8.30
N MET A 255 2.21 -2.59 -7.70
CA MET A 255 3.37 -3.40 -7.30
C MET A 255 3.14 -3.97 -5.91
N LYS A 256 3.05 -5.30 -5.84
CA LYS A 256 2.81 -6.03 -4.59
C LYS A 256 4.09 -6.68 -4.09
N PRO A 257 4.36 -6.64 -2.78
CA PRO A 257 5.46 -7.42 -2.20
C PRO A 257 5.15 -8.93 -2.30
N LYS A 258 6.19 -9.77 -2.26
CA LYS A 258 6.04 -11.25 -2.25
C LYS A 258 5.18 -11.76 -1.09
N ARG A 259 5.20 -11.04 0.04
CA ARG A 259 4.25 -11.20 1.16
C ARG A 259 3.82 -9.80 1.60
N PRO A 260 2.52 -9.46 1.57
CA PRO A 260 2.02 -8.17 1.99
C PRO A 260 1.92 -8.11 3.52
N GLU A 261 3.07 -8.25 4.19
CA GLU A 261 3.12 -8.28 5.66
C GLU A 261 2.55 -6.99 6.26
N GLY A 262 2.78 -5.83 5.64
CA GLY A 262 2.20 -4.56 6.06
C GLY A 262 0.68 -4.49 5.93
N GLU A 263 0.13 -4.85 4.77
CA GLU A 263 -1.34 -4.84 4.57
C GLU A 263 -2.05 -5.88 5.44
N ILE A 264 -1.45 -7.06 5.60
CA ILE A 264 -1.95 -8.11 6.50
C ILE A 264 -1.95 -7.58 7.94
N PHE A 265 -0.90 -6.87 8.33
CA PHE A 265 -0.76 -6.31 9.68
C PHE A 265 -1.74 -5.15 9.93
N GLU A 266 -1.95 -4.26 8.95
CA GLU A 266 -2.97 -3.21 9.02
C GLU A 266 -4.38 -3.80 9.10
N ALA A 267 -4.70 -4.77 8.26
CA ALA A 267 -5.98 -5.46 8.30
C ALA A 267 -6.18 -6.17 9.65
N PHE A 268 -5.12 -6.76 10.20
CA PHE A 268 -5.11 -7.35 11.53
C PHE A 268 -5.36 -6.32 12.64
N ARG A 269 -4.68 -5.17 12.61
CA ARG A 269 -4.88 -4.07 13.57
C ARG A 269 -6.32 -3.56 13.52
N ARG A 270 -6.83 -3.27 12.31
CA ARG A 270 -8.21 -2.83 12.08
C ARG A 270 -9.21 -3.85 12.64
N ARG A 271 -9.00 -5.14 12.38
CA ARG A 271 -9.84 -6.22 12.93
C ARG A 271 -9.84 -6.23 14.45
N LEU A 272 -8.69 -6.15 15.11
CA LEU A 272 -8.62 -6.14 16.59
C LEU A 272 -9.39 -4.96 17.17
N MET A 273 -9.17 -3.76 16.64
CA MET A 273 -9.80 -2.53 17.13
C MET A 273 -11.32 -2.52 16.97
N HIS A 274 -11.85 -3.13 15.90
CA HIS A 274 -13.30 -3.29 15.67
C HIS A 274 -13.89 -4.57 16.28
N THR A 275 -13.08 -5.41 16.93
CA THR A 275 -13.61 -6.59 17.61
C THR A 275 -14.43 -6.14 18.82
N ARG A 276 -15.65 -6.67 18.96
CA ARG A 276 -16.50 -6.38 20.10
C ARG A 276 -16.18 -7.28 21.28
N VAL A 277 -15.80 -6.67 22.39
CA VAL A 277 -15.59 -7.34 23.68
C VAL A 277 -16.72 -7.00 24.63
N ARG A 278 -17.01 -7.91 25.57
CA ARG A 278 -17.97 -7.66 26.65
C ARG A 278 -17.22 -7.37 27.93
N LEU A 279 -17.49 -6.19 28.49
CA LEU A 279 -17.06 -5.78 29.82
C LEU A 279 -18.13 -6.22 30.82
N VAL A 280 -17.71 -6.80 31.94
CA VAL A 280 -18.60 -7.23 33.02
C VAL A 280 -17.99 -6.90 34.38
N CYS A 281 -18.77 -6.31 35.28
CA CYS A 281 -18.28 -6.06 36.63
C CYS A 281 -18.33 -7.34 37.47
N THR A 282 -17.18 -7.82 37.92
CA THR A 282 -17.08 -9.02 38.76
C THR A 282 -17.33 -8.74 40.24
N SER A 283 -17.40 -7.47 40.64
CA SER A 283 -17.70 -7.05 42.02
C SER A 283 -19.21 -6.98 42.28
N CYS A 284 -19.94 -6.13 41.55
CA CYS A 284 -21.38 -5.99 41.78
C CYS A 284 -22.23 -7.06 41.08
N ALA A 285 -21.68 -7.72 40.05
CA ALA A 285 -22.37 -8.71 39.20
C ALA A 285 -23.63 -8.17 38.49
N ASP A 286 -23.72 -6.85 38.31
CA ASP A 286 -24.94 -6.20 37.82
C ASP A 286 -24.69 -5.19 36.68
N TYR A 287 -23.45 -5.10 36.21
CA TYR A 287 -23.07 -4.27 35.06
C TYR A 287 -22.46 -5.11 33.95
N THR A 288 -22.99 -4.95 32.74
CA THR A 288 -22.38 -5.47 31.52
C THR A 288 -22.59 -4.51 30.36
N ILE A 289 -21.58 -4.37 29.51
CA ILE A 289 -21.68 -3.64 28.24
C ILE A 289 -20.84 -4.34 27.18
N ALA A 290 -21.27 -4.30 25.92
CA ALA A 290 -20.43 -4.70 24.80
C ALA A 290 -19.98 -3.45 24.04
N LYS A 291 -18.66 -3.28 23.89
CA LYS A 291 -18.04 -2.16 23.16
C LYS A 291 -17.05 -2.72 22.12
N GLU A 292 -16.76 -1.96 21.08
CA GLU A 292 -15.58 -2.23 20.25
C GLU A 292 -14.33 -1.89 21.06
N VAL A 293 -13.24 -2.62 20.85
CA VAL A 293 -11.98 -2.43 21.59
C VAL A 293 -11.48 -0.99 21.50
N LYS A 294 -11.64 -0.34 20.34
CA LYS A 294 -11.27 1.07 20.14
C LYS A 294 -12.00 2.02 21.12
N ASP A 295 -13.23 1.69 21.50
CA ASP A 295 -14.13 2.49 22.35
C ASP A 295 -14.05 2.11 23.84
N VAL A 296 -13.17 1.16 24.20
CA VAL A 296 -12.87 0.83 25.60
C VAL A 296 -12.02 1.94 26.20
N ASP A 297 -12.44 2.41 27.37
CA ASP A 297 -11.75 3.43 28.15
C ASP A 297 -10.40 2.89 28.67
N GLU A 298 -9.39 3.75 28.86
CA GLU A 298 -8.06 3.31 29.31
C GLU A 298 -8.10 2.55 30.64
N SER A 299 -8.91 3.04 31.59
CA SER A 299 -9.13 2.43 32.90
C SER A 299 -10.64 2.33 33.17
N PRO A 300 -11.32 1.25 32.70
CA PRO A 300 -12.76 1.15 32.81
C PRO A 300 -13.21 0.91 34.26
N VAL A 301 -14.17 1.70 34.73
CA VAL A 301 -14.80 1.56 36.05
C VAL A 301 -16.27 1.20 35.93
N CYS A 302 -16.80 0.48 36.91
CA CYS A 302 -18.22 0.11 36.93
C CYS A 302 -19.08 1.34 37.28
N PRO A 303 -20.01 1.78 36.42
CA PRO A 303 -20.86 2.95 36.71
C PRO A 303 -21.88 2.69 37.83
N LYS A 304 -22.15 1.42 38.17
CA LYS A 304 -23.09 1.06 39.24
C LYS A 304 -22.47 1.03 40.64
N CYS A 305 -21.19 0.71 40.76
CA CYS A 305 -20.55 0.48 42.08
C CYS A 305 -19.17 1.11 42.23
N GLY A 306 -18.67 1.82 41.21
CA GLY A 306 -17.35 2.46 41.22
C GLY A 306 -16.15 1.49 41.14
N SER A 307 -16.37 0.17 41.22
CA SER A 307 -15.28 -0.80 41.20
C SER A 307 -14.59 -0.89 39.82
N GLY A 308 -13.26 -0.89 39.82
CA GLY A 308 -12.42 -1.19 38.64
C GLY A 308 -12.32 -2.69 38.30
N MET A 309 -12.97 -3.57 39.06
CA MET A 309 -12.99 -5.02 38.81
C MET A 309 -13.88 -5.36 37.61
N ILE A 310 -13.40 -5.02 36.41
CA ILE A 310 -14.07 -5.22 35.13
C ILE A 310 -13.41 -6.38 34.38
N GLY A 311 -14.10 -7.51 34.30
CA GLY A 311 -13.69 -8.63 33.46
C GLY A 311 -14.00 -8.37 31.98
N VAL A 312 -13.17 -8.94 31.10
CA VAL A 312 -13.35 -8.91 29.65
C VAL A 312 -13.61 -10.33 29.17
N CYS A 313 -14.65 -10.51 28.37
CA CYS A 313 -14.91 -11.78 27.70
C CYS A 313 -15.40 -11.58 26.26
N SER A 314 -15.46 -12.68 25.51
CA SER A 314 -16.06 -12.68 24.17
C SER A 314 -17.51 -12.20 24.20
N ARG A 315 -17.94 -11.45 23.17
CA ARG A 315 -19.32 -10.97 22.98
C ARG A 315 -20.36 -12.08 23.00
N LEU A 316 -20.01 -13.34 22.75
CA LEU A 316 -21.00 -14.43 22.76
C LEU A 316 -21.27 -14.96 24.18
N ARG A 317 -20.39 -14.71 25.14
CA ARG A 317 -20.57 -15.18 26.52
C ARG A 317 -21.53 -14.29 27.30
N LYS A 318 -22.34 -14.93 28.16
CA LYS A 318 -23.27 -14.30 29.11
C LYS A 318 -22.82 -14.59 30.55
N PRO A 319 -21.70 -13.98 31.02
CA PRO A 319 -21.10 -14.33 32.31
C PRO A 319 -21.90 -13.86 33.54
N LEU A 320 -22.95 -13.05 33.35
CA LEU A 320 -23.74 -12.49 34.44
C LEU A 320 -24.42 -13.56 35.28
N ASP A 321 -24.89 -14.65 34.68
CA ASP A 321 -25.62 -15.69 35.40
C ASP A 321 -24.71 -16.40 36.41
N VAL A 322 -23.46 -16.69 36.01
CA VAL A 322 -22.42 -17.27 36.86
C VAL A 322 -22.05 -16.32 38.01
N LEU A 323 -21.87 -15.03 37.70
CA LEU A 323 -21.53 -14.02 38.71
C LEU A 323 -22.67 -13.80 39.73
N LYS A 324 -23.93 -13.82 39.27
CA LYS A 324 -25.11 -13.70 40.13
C LYS A 324 -25.33 -14.94 41.00
N LYS A 325 -25.13 -16.14 40.45
CA LYS A 325 -25.14 -17.40 41.24
C LYS A 325 -24.09 -17.38 42.35
N ASN A 326 -22.87 -16.97 42.02
CA ASN A 326 -21.80 -16.85 43.02
C ASN A 326 -22.14 -15.84 44.13
N LYS A 327 -22.71 -14.68 43.77
CA LYS A 327 -23.09 -13.64 44.75
C LYS A 327 -24.25 -14.07 45.67
N SER A 328 -25.14 -14.93 45.17
CA SER A 328 -26.28 -15.46 45.93
C SER A 328 -25.97 -16.74 46.71
N GLY A 329 -24.71 -17.19 46.73
CA GLY A 329 -24.28 -18.37 47.48
C GLY A 329 -24.81 -19.70 46.94
N ARG A 330 -25.27 -19.74 45.68
CA ARG A 330 -25.77 -20.97 45.05
C ARG A 330 -24.59 -21.88 44.65
N PRO A 331 -24.75 -23.21 44.71
CA PRO A 331 -23.72 -24.12 44.24
C PRO A 331 -23.44 -23.92 42.75
N LEU A 332 -22.15 -23.87 42.40
CA LEU A 332 -21.65 -23.70 41.04
C LEU A 332 -21.15 -25.05 40.53
N THR A 333 -21.42 -25.37 39.26
CA THR A 333 -20.81 -26.53 38.60
C THR A 333 -19.30 -26.33 38.42
N GLU A 334 -18.54 -27.40 38.17
CA GLU A 334 -17.09 -27.30 37.93
C GLU A 334 -16.74 -26.33 36.77
N ASP A 335 -17.55 -26.32 35.71
CA ASP A 335 -17.37 -25.41 34.59
C ASP A 335 -17.68 -23.95 34.95
N GLU A 336 -18.72 -23.72 35.75
CA GLU A 336 -19.05 -22.38 36.27
C GLU A 336 -17.96 -21.85 37.21
N GLN A 337 -17.34 -22.72 38.02
CA GLN A 337 -16.21 -22.35 38.87
C GLN A 337 -14.97 -21.97 38.05
N LYS A 338 -14.65 -22.73 37.00
CA LYS A 338 -13.57 -22.38 36.06
C LYS A 338 -13.83 -21.06 35.37
N GLU A 339 -15.06 -20.80 34.93
CA GLU A 339 -15.44 -19.54 34.31
C GLU A 339 -15.33 -18.37 35.29
N LEU A 340 -15.79 -18.52 36.53
CA LEU A 340 -15.65 -17.50 37.58
C LEU A 340 -14.19 -17.16 37.85
N LYS A 341 -13.32 -18.17 37.96
CA LYS A 341 -11.87 -17.97 38.15
C LYS A 341 -11.25 -17.21 36.97
N THR A 342 -11.65 -17.57 35.75
CA THR A 342 -11.20 -16.92 34.51
C THR A 342 -11.63 -15.45 34.46
N LEU A 343 -12.88 -15.14 34.82
CA LEU A 343 -13.41 -13.78 34.86
C LEU A 343 -12.74 -12.91 35.92
N LYS A 344 -12.53 -13.45 37.14
CA LYS A 344 -11.80 -12.74 38.20
C LYS A 344 -10.36 -12.44 37.79
N ARG A 345 -9.68 -13.41 37.18
CA ARG A 345 -8.33 -13.23 36.64
C ARG A 345 -8.29 -12.16 35.56
N SER A 346 -9.27 -12.19 34.66
CA SER A 346 -9.44 -11.16 33.64
C SER A 346 -9.65 -9.76 34.24
N ALA A 347 -10.43 -9.64 35.32
CA ALA A 347 -10.67 -8.37 35.98
C ALA A 347 -9.39 -7.83 36.64
N SER A 348 -8.59 -8.70 37.25
CA SER A 348 -7.27 -8.31 37.79
C SER A 348 -6.33 -7.79 36.71
N LEU A 349 -6.28 -8.45 35.54
CA LEU A 349 -5.43 -8.01 34.42
C LEU A 349 -5.93 -6.69 33.81
N MET A 350 -7.24 -6.48 33.73
CA MET A 350 -7.82 -5.22 33.30
C MET A 350 -7.45 -4.05 34.22
N ILE A 351 -7.38 -4.28 35.54
CA ILE A 351 -6.91 -3.25 36.49
C ILE A 351 -5.43 -2.90 36.24
N THR A 352 -4.59 -3.90 36.00
CA THR A 352 -3.14 -3.68 35.84
C THR A 352 -2.78 -3.05 34.50
N TYR A 353 -3.39 -3.51 33.41
CA TYR A 353 -2.98 -3.17 32.04
C TYR A 353 -4.02 -2.34 31.27
N GLY A 354 -5.20 -2.11 31.85
CA GLY A 354 -6.23 -1.26 31.25
C GLY A 354 -6.67 -1.72 29.86
N LYS A 355 -6.88 -0.75 28.95
CA LYS A 355 -7.27 -0.99 27.55
C LYS A 355 -6.33 -1.93 26.81
N GLN A 356 -5.02 -1.96 27.14
CA GLN A 356 -4.09 -2.88 26.50
C GLN A 356 -4.50 -4.34 26.71
N TYR A 357 -5.04 -4.68 27.89
CA TYR A 357 -5.59 -6.01 28.12
C TYR A 357 -6.82 -6.30 27.26
N ALA A 358 -7.71 -5.32 27.06
CA ALA A 358 -8.85 -5.48 26.15
C ALA A 358 -8.42 -5.74 24.70
N ILE A 359 -7.35 -5.06 24.24
CA ILE A 359 -6.75 -5.27 22.90
C ILE A 359 -6.22 -6.69 22.76
N VAL A 360 -5.45 -7.18 23.75
CA VAL A 360 -4.88 -8.54 23.72
C VAL A 360 -5.98 -9.60 23.79
N GLN A 361 -6.98 -9.40 24.64
CA GLN A 361 -8.10 -10.32 24.84
C GLN A 361 -9.04 -10.41 23.62
N ALA A 362 -8.98 -9.44 22.70
CA ALA A 362 -9.67 -9.48 21.42
C ALA A 362 -9.02 -10.44 20.41
N GLY A 363 -7.79 -10.91 20.69
CA GLY A 363 -7.12 -11.91 19.90
C GLY A 363 -7.84 -13.26 19.91
N ARG A 364 -7.88 -13.93 18.76
CA ARG A 364 -8.50 -15.25 18.59
C ARG A 364 -7.74 -16.30 19.37
N GLY A 365 -8.42 -16.97 20.30
CA GLY A 365 -7.83 -18.04 21.11
C GLY A 365 -6.95 -17.54 22.25
N ILE A 366 -6.91 -16.24 22.51
CA ILE A 366 -6.18 -15.66 23.63
C ILE A 366 -7.10 -15.62 24.85
N GLY A 367 -6.79 -16.44 25.85
CA GLY A 367 -7.41 -16.38 27.19
C GLY A 367 -6.58 -15.54 28.17
N PRO A 368 -7.06 -15.32 29.42
CA PRO A 368 -6.37 -14.48 30.40
C PRO A 368 -4.92 -14.90 30.70
N GLU A 369 -4.62 -16.20 30.69
CA GLU A 369 -3.24 -16.70 30.91
C GLU A 369 -2.29 -16.38 29.75
N THR A 370 -2.76 -16.53 28.51
CA THR A 370 -1.98 -16.14 27.32
C THR A 370 -1.84 -14.62 27.24
N ALA A 371 -2.91 -13.89 27.58
CA ALA A 371 -2.88 -12.43 27.64
C ALA A 371 -1.86 -11.92 28.66
N ALA A 372 -1.80 -12.53 29.86
CA ALA A 372 -0.81 -12.21 30.88
C ALA A 372 0.63 -12.42 30.36
N ARG A 373 0.90 -13.52 29.63
CA ARG A 373 2.21 -13.79 29.02
C ARG A 373 2.60 -12.80 27.92
N VAL A 374 1.63 -12.31 27.15
CA VAL A 374 1.86 -11.29 26.11
C VAL A 374 2.18 -9.95 26.76
N LEU A 375 1.40 -9.55 27.77
CA LEU A 375 1.56 -8.26 28.45
C LEU A 375 2.80 -8.22 29.36
N SER A 376 3.25 -9.36 29.91
CA SER A 376 4.45 -9.41 30.76
C SER A 376 5.75 -9.17 30.01
N LYS A 377 5.75 -9.22 28.66
CA LYS A 377 6.92 -8.92 27.83
C LYS A 377 7.24 -7.40 27.73
N VAL A 378 6.43 -6.54 28.38
CA VAL A 378 6.55 -5.07 28.40
C VAL A 378 6.71 -4.49 26.98
N PRO A 379 5.60 -4.25 26.26
CA PRO A 379 5.66 -3.67 24.93
C PRO A 379 6.35 -2.29 24.99
N LYS A 380 7.35 -2.07 24.13
CA LYS A 380 8.01 -0.76 24.01
C LYS A 380 7.07 0.29 23.38
N ASP A 381 6.17 -0.14 22.51
CA ASP A 381 5.19 0.68 21.78
C ASP A 381 3.93 -0.14 21.42
N GLU A 382 2.91 0.54 20.89
CA GLU A 382 1.64 -0.08 20.47
C GLU A 382 1.85 -1.09 19.32
N GLU A 383 2.80 -0.83 18.42
CA GLU A 383 3.09 -1.69 17.27
C GLU A 383 3.69 -3.04 17.71
N HIS A 384 4.59 -3.03 18.69
CA HIS A 384 5.17 -4.23 19.27
C HIS A 384 4.12 -5.07 19.99
N LEU A 385 3.15 -4.44 20.67
CA LEU A 385 2.01 -5.14 21.26
C LEU A 385 1.20 -5.89 20.19
N PHE A 386 0.88 -5.24 19.06
CA PHE A 386 0.17 -5.89 17.95
C PHE A 386 0.96 -7.06 17.36
N LYS A 387 2.29 -6.96 17.24
CA LYS A 387 3.15 -8.07 16.78
C LYS A 387 3.09 -9.26 17.73
N LEU A 388 3.17 -9.04 19.04
CA LEU A 388 3.06 -10.10 20.05
C LEU A 388 1.69 -10.80 20.02
N ILE A 389 0.60 -10.05 19.82
CA ILE A 389 -0.75 -10.63 19.68
C ILE A 389 -0.83 -11.48 18.41
N TYR A 390 -0.26 -11.00 17.31
CA TYR A 390 -0.25 -11.72 16.03
C TYR A 390 0.50 -13.06 16.13
N GLU A 391 1.65 -13.08 16.81
CA GLU A 391 2.39 -14.31 17.11
C GLU A 391 1.58 -15.28 17.97
N ALA A 392 0.90 -14.79 19.01
CA ALA A 392 0.07 -15.61 19.88
C ALA A 392 -1.13 -16.24 19.12
N GLU A 393 -1.77 -15.51 18.20
CA GLU A 393 -2.84 -16.07 17.35
C GLU A 393 -2.30 -17.15 16.38
N LYS A 394 -1.09 -16.95 15.83
CA LYS A 394 -0.42 -17.96 15.00
C LYS A 394 -0.14 -19.23 15.78
N GLU A 395 0.40 -19.09 16.99
CA GLU A 395 0.69 -20.23 17.86
C GLU A 395 -0.60 -20.99 18.21
N PHE A 396 -1.66 -20.27 18.60
CA PHE A 396 -2.98 -20.87 18.84
C PHE A 396 -3.52 -21.60 17.61
N THR A 397 -3.43 -21.00 16.43
CA THR A 397 -3.90 -21.62 15.18
C THR A 397 -3.12 -22.91 14.87
N ARG A 398 -1.81 -22.93 15.13
CA ARG A 398 -0.94 -24.10 14.95
C ARG A 398 -1.27 -25.21 15.95
N THR A 399 -1.49 -24.87 17.21
CA THR A 399 -1.72 -25.86 18.27
C THR A 399 -3.16 -26.34 18.32
N ARG A 400 -4.14 -25.57 17.83
CA ARG A 400 -5.58 -25.90 17.85
C ARG A 400 -5.92 -27.29 17.30
N ILE A 401 -5.15 -27.81 16.36
CA ILE A 401 -5.35 -29.16 15.78
C ILE A 401 -5.17 -30.26 16.84
N TYR A 402 -4.34 -30.02 17.87
CA TYR A 402 -4.01 -30.98 18.93
C TYR A 402 -4.91 -30.87 20.18
N TRP A 403 -5.89 -29.95 20.18
CA TRP A 403 -6.76 -29.66 21.32
C TRP A 403 -8.18 -30.23 21.12
N LYS A 404 -8.32 -31.18 20.19
CA LYS A 404 -9.57 -31.91 19.94
C LYS A 404 -9.69 -33.11 20.85
#